data_AF-A0A420VCJ0-F1
#
_entry.id   AF-A0A420VCJ0-F1
#
_cell.length_a   1.000
_cell.length_b   1.000
_cell.length_c   1.000
_cell.angle_alpha   90.00
_cell.angle_beta   90.00
_cell.angle_gamma   90.00
#
_symmetry.space_group_name_H-M   'P 1'
#
loop_
_entity.id
_entity.type
_entity.pdbx_description
1 polymer ?
#
loop_
_entity_poly.entity_id
_entity_poly.type
_entity_poly.pdbx_seq_one_letter_code
_entity_poly.pdbx_strand_id
1 'polypeptide(L)'
;MANAGPNTNGSQFFIVQKQTLEAELKEQMEMAGYPQEAIQYYEENGGTPWLDFRHTVFGHVIEGMDVVDRIASMPTDMMDKPLEDVVIEKITIKEG
;
A
#
# COMPACT_ATOMS: atom_id res chain seq x y z
N MET A 1 -0.68 -1.84 -7.90
CA MET A 1 -0.19 -1.19 -9.15
C MET A 1 -0.60 0.26 -9.13
N ALA A 2 0.33 1.19 -9.38
CA ALA A 2 -0.07 2.58 -9.64
C ALA A 2 -0.69 2.67 -11.04
N ASN A 3 -1.70 3.52 -11.19
CA ASN A 3 -2.43 3.73 -12.44
C ASN A 3 -3.05 5.14 -12.48
N ALA A 4 -3.50 5.56 -13.66
CA ALA A 4 -4.20 6.82 -13.89
C ALA A 4 -5.70 6.62 -14.17
N GLY A 5 -6.27 5.50 -13.69
CA GLY A 5 -7.64 5.07 -13.97
C GLY A 5 -7.73 3.62 -14.48
N PRO A 6 -8.96 3.13 -14.76
CA PRO A 6 -9.19 1.75 -15.15
C PRO A 6 -8.34 1.34 -16.36
N ASN A 7 -7.69 0.17 -16.28
CA ASN A 7 -6.88 -0.42 -17.35
C ASN A 7 -5.68 0.41 -17.84
N THR A 8 -5.07 1.21 -16.94
CA THR A 8 -3.88 2.03 -17.26
C THR A 8 -2.61 1.60 -16.51
N ASN A 9 -2.53 0.32 -16.12
CA ASN A 9 -1.34 -0.21 -15.45
C ASN A 9 -0.12 -0.15 -16.40
N GLY A 10 0.96 0.47 -15.95
CA GLY A 10 2.27 0.47 -16.60
C GLY A 10 3.29 -0.31 -15.76
N SER A 11 4.45 0.30 -15.48
CA SER A 11 5.50 -0.27 -14.63
C SER A 11 5.50 0.25 -13.19
N GLN A 12 4.78 1.33 -12.91
CA GLN A 12 4.77 1.94 -11.58
C GLN A 12 3.97 1.11 -10.58
N PHE A 13 4.53 0.92 -9.39
CA PHE A 13 3.89 0.25 -8.27
C PHE A 13 4.18 0.99 -6.96
N PHE A 14 3.48 0.62 -5.91
CA PHE A 14 3.65 1.15 -4.56
C PHE A 14 3.47 0.01 -3.54
N ILE A 15 4.00 0.22 -2.34
CA ILE A 15 3.82 -0.66 -1.18
C ILE A 15 2.95 0.08 -0.18
N VAL A 16 1.91 -0.58 0.33
CA VAL A 16 1.05 -0.02 1.39
C VAL A 16 1.72 -0.24 2.74
N GLN A 17 1.83 0.82 3.55
CA GLN A 17 2.51 0.81 4.85
C GLN A 17 1.57 1.20 6.02
N LYS A 18 0.30 1.51 5.75
CA LYS A 18 -0.65 1.92 6.80
C LYS A 18 -0.91 0.74 7.75
N GLN A 19 -0.45 0.84 9.00
CA GLN A 19 -0.50 -0.25 9.99
C GLN A 19 -1.80 -0.35 10.78
N THR A 20 -2.65 0.69 10.74
CA THR A 20 -3.87 0.75 11.56
C THR A 20 -5.08 1.14 10.73
N LEU A 21 -6.23 0.58 11.12
CA LEU A 21 -7.54 1.02 10.65
C LEU A 21 -8.11 2.03 11.65
N GLU A 22 -8.40 3.25 11.19
CA GLU A 22 -9.03 4.28 12.01
C GLU A 22 -10.50 3.94 12.28
N ALA A 23 -11.00 4.26 13.47
CA ALA A 23 -12.37 3.94 13.88
C ALA A 23 -13.42 4.52 12.92
N GLU A 24 -13.23 5.77 12.47
CA GLU A 24 -14.14 6.40 11.50
C GLU A 24 -14.18 5.64 10.17
N LEU A 25 -13.02 5.18 9.68
CA LEU A 25 -12.96 4.39 8.45
C LEU A 25 -13.62 3.02 8.62
N LYS A 26 -13.46 2.39 9.78
CA LYS A 26 -14.17 1.14 10.11
C LYS A 26 -15.68 1.32 10.04
N GLU A 27 -16.23 2.37 10.66
CA GLU A 27 -17.66 2.68 10.61
C GLU A 27 -18.13 2.91 9.17
N GLN A 28 -17.35 3.65 8.37
CA GLN A 28 -17.66 3.87 6.95
C GLN A 28 -17.69 2.55 6.16
N MET A 29 -16.78 1.61 6.43
CA MET A 29 -16.76 0.30 5.78
C MET A 29 -17.99 -0.54 6.15
N GLU A 30 -18.38 -0.54 7.43
CA GLU A 30 -19.59 -1.21 7.91
C GLU A 30 -20.85 -0.63 7.23
N MET A 31 -20.95 0.70 7.17
CA MET A 31 -22.05 1.40 6.48
C MET A 31 -22.07 1.14 4.98
N ALA A 32 -20.90 1.00 4.35
CA ALA A 32 -20.76 0.67 2.93
C ALA A 32 -21.05 -0.82 2.61
N GLY A 33 -21.31 -1.64 3.63
CA GLY A 33 -21.66 -3.05 3.45
C GLY A 33 -20.48 -3.95 3.12
N TYR A 34 -19.26 -3.58 3.55
CA TYR A 34 -18.10 -4.46 3.41
C TYR A 34 -18.32 -5.78 4.19
N PRO A 35 -17.80 -6.92 3.70
CA PRO A 35 -17.83 -8.17 4.47
C PRO A 35 -17.12 -8.01 5.81
N GLN A 36 -17.69 -8.56 6.88
CA GLN A 36 -17.11 -8.48 8.23
C GLN A 36 -15.69 -9.05 8.30
N GLU A 37 -15.43 -10.14 7.57
CA GLU A 37 -14.11 -10.76 7.48
C GLU A 37 -13.06 -9.80 6.90
N ALA A 38 -13.44 -8.99 5.90
CA ALA A 38 -12.55 -7.98 5.33
C ALA A 38 -12.28 -6.85 6.32
N ILE A 39 -13.32 -6.37 7.03
CA ILE A 39 -13.17 -5.33 8.05
C ILE A 39 -12.22 -5.81 9.17
N GLN A 40 -12.40 -7.04 9.66
CA GLN A 40 -11.53 -7.63 10.67
C GLN A 40 -10.09 -7.76 10.18
N TYR A 41 -9.89 -8.22 8.93
CA TYR A 41 -8.56 -8.30 8.35
C TYR A 41 -7.84 -6.94 8.35
N TYR A 42 -8.54 -5.88 7.94
CA TYR A 42 -8.00 -4.52 7.94
C TYR A 42 -7.79 -3.97 9.36
N GLU A 43 -8.62 -4.33 10.32
CA GLU A 43 -8.46 -3.95 11.73
C GLU A 43 -7.20 -4.59 12.35
N GLU A 44 -6.93 -5.86 12.02
CA GLU A 44 -5.78 -6.60 12.54
C GLU A 44 -4.46 -6.23 11.86
N ASN A 45 -4.48 -5.97 10.54
CA ASN A 45 -3.27 -5.86 9.72
C ASN A 45 -3.03 -4.44 9.18
N GLY A 46 -3.99 -3.52 9.35
CA GLY A 46 -3.98 -2.23 8.68
C GLY A 46 -4.24 -2.36 7.17
N GLY A 47 -4.02 -1.26 6.44
CA GLY A 47 -4.16 -1.19 4.99
C GLY A 47 -4.96 0.02 4.52
N THR A 48 -5.28 0.02 3.22
CA THR A 48 -5.97 1.13 2.54
C THR A 48 -7.18 0.61 1.76
N PRO A 49 -8.30 0.28 2.43
CA PRO A 49 -9.47 -0.38 1.82
C PRO A 49 -10.08 0.37 0.62
N TRP A 50 -9.91 1.69 0.57
CA TRP A 50 -10.42 2.52 -0.52
C TRP A 50 -9.65 2.36 -1.85
N LEU A 51 -8.54 1.64 -1.85
CA LEU A 51 -7.79 1.26 -3.05
C LEU A 51 -8.26 -0.06 -3.66
N ASP A 52 -9.08 -0.84 -2.93
CA ASP A 52 -9.64 -2.09 -3.42
C ASP A 52 -10.46 -1.87 -4.69
N PHE A 53 -10.38 -2.83 -5.61
CA PHE A 53 -10.99 -2.78 -6.95
C PHE A 53 -10.51 -1.62 -7.86
N ARG A 54 -9.62 -0.73 -7.38
CA ARG A 54 -9.01 0.36 -8.15
C ARG A 54 -7.57 0.08 -8.52
N HIS A 55 -6.82 -0.56 -7.62
CA HIS A 55 -5.42 -0.88 -7.82
C HIS A 55 -5.19 -2.39 -7.72
N THR A 56 -4.62 -3.00 -8.77
CA THR A 56 -4.30 -4.42 -8.77
C THR A 56 -3.24 -4.73 -7.71
N VAL A 57 -3.57 -5.60 -6.76
CA VAL A 57 -2.62 -6.21 -5.81
C VAL A 57 -1.99 -7.42 -6.51
N PHE A 58 -0.66 -7.49 -6.52
CA PHE A 58 0.09 -8.57 -7.19
C PHE A 58 1.15 -9.22 -6.29
N GLY A 59 1.26 -8.80 -5.04
CA GLY A 59 2.22 -9.35 -4.08
C GLY A 59 2.11 -8.65 -2.72
N HIS A 60 2.78 -9.22 -1.72
CA HIS A 60 2.96 -8.65 -0.40
C HIS A 60 4.43 -8.79 0.03
N VAL A 61 4.87 -7.91 0.94
CA VAL A 61 6.21 -7.98 1.51
C VAL A 61 6.22 -9.07 2.58
N ILE A 62 7.10 -10.08 2.43
CA ILE A 62 7.29 -11.14 3.42
C ILE A 62 8.42 -10.85 4.41
N GLU A 63 9.41 -10.06 3.99
CA GLU A 63 10.59 -9.67 4.76
C GLU A 63 11.02 -8.26 4.35
N GLY A 64 11.58 -7.48 5.28
CA GLY A 64 12.12 -6.14 4.99
C GLY A 64 11.13 -4.98 5.11
N MET A 65 10.02 -5.14 5.86
CA MET A 65 9.09 -4.02 6.13
C MET A 65 9.75 -2.88 6.92
N ASP A 66 10.76 -3.16 7.73
CA ASP A 66 11.57 -2.14 8.41
C ASP A 66 12.31 -1.22 7.41
N VAL A 67 12.73 -1.76 6.26
CA VAL A 67 13.32 -0.97 5.17
C VAL A 67 12.27 -0.08 4.52
N VAL A 68 11.06 -0.61 4.30
CA VAL A 68 9.93 0.17 3.77
C VAL A 68 9.59 1.32 4.73
N ASP A 69 9.53 1.05 6.04
CA ASP A 69 9.25 2.07 7.08
C ASP A 69 10.32 3.16 7.11
N ARG A 70 11.59 2.78 6.93
CA ARG A 70 12.71 3.74 6.85
C ARG A 70 12.63 4.62 5.60
N ILE A 71 12.26 4.06 4.45
CA ILE A 71 12.08 4.84 3.22
C ILE A 71 10.90 5.80 3.36
N ALA A 72 9.77 5.33 3.90
CA ALA A 72 8.55 6.12 4.07
C ALA A 72 8.71 7.30 5.06
N SER A 73 9.69 7.23 5.98
CA SER A 73 9.99 8.29 6.94
C SER A 73 11.09 9.26 6.50
N MET A 74 11.63 9.11 5.29
CA MET A 74 12.64 10.04 4.77
C MET A 74 12.06 11.45 4.58
N PRO A 75 12.86 12.52 4.81
CA PRO A 75 12.45 13.88 4.48
C PRO A 75 12.10 14.02 3.00
N THR A 76 10.99 14.69 2.72
CA THR A 76 10.50 14.97 1.36
C THR A 76 10.44 16.47 1.08
N ASP A 77 10.38 16.82 -0.20
CA ASP A 77 10.03 18.16 -0.65
C ASP A 77 8.51 18.41 -0.59
N MET A 78 8.08 19.59 -1.05
CA MET A 78 6.67 19.99 -1.05
C MET A 78 5.78 19.17 -2.00
N MET A 79 6.36 18.31 -2.84
CA MET A 79 5.68 17.45 -3.81
C MET A 79 5.82 15.97 -3.44
N ASP A 80 6.17 15.67 -2.18
CA ASP A 80 6.39 14.32 -1.63
C ASP A 80 7.55 13.55 -2.28
N LYS A 81 8.47 14.21 -3.00
CA LYS A 81 9.69 13.57 -3.49
C LYS A 81 10.73 13.53 -2.35
N PRO A 82 11.37 12.38 -2.07
CA PRO A 82 12.48 12.31 -1.13
C PRO A 82 13.60 13.30 -1.48
N LEU A 83 14.16 13.97 -0.47
CA LEU A 83 15.27 14.92 -0.67
C LEU A 83 16.56 14.21 -1.11
N GLU A 84 16.72 12.95 -0.71
CA GLU A 84 17.79 12.06 -1.15
C GLU A 84 17.18 10.91 -1.97
N ASP A 85 17.75 10.63 -3.14
CA ASP A 85 17.22 9.62 -4.05
C ASP A 85 17.33 8.20 -3.45
N VAL A 86 16.23 7.46 -3.50
CA VAL A 86 16.17 6.03 -3.13
C VAL A 86 15.99 5.21 -4.40
N VAL A 87 17.03 4.46 -4.79
CA VAL A 87 17.11 3.80 -6.10
C VAL A 87 17.08 2.28 -5.95
N ILE A 88 16.27 1.62 -6.77
CA ILE A 88 16.30 0.16 -6.92
C ILE A 88 17.45 -0.19 -7.86
N GLU A 89 18.56 -0.69 -7.31
CA GLU A 89 19.76 -1.06 -8.08
C GLU A 89 19.58 -2.37 -8.87
N LYS A 90 18.92 -3.36 -8.27
CA LYS A 90 18.74 -4.69 -8.85
C LYS A 90 17.51 -5.39 -8.30
N ILE A 91 16.80 -6.08 -9.18
CA ILE A 91 15.72 -7.01 -8.82
C ILE A 91 16.18 -8.43 -9.14
N THR A 92 16.06 -9.34 -8.18
CA THR A 92 16.31 -10.78 -8.38
C THR A 92 15.00 -11.52 -8.28
N ILE A 93 14.60 -12.17 -9.37
CA ILE A 93 13.41 -13.02 -9.41
C ILE A 93 13.84 -14.43 -9.05
N LYS A 94 13.19 -15.03 -8.05
CA LYS A 94 13.36 -16.44 -7.70
C LYS A 94 12.18 -17.21 -8.26
N GLU A 95 12.45 -18.34 -8.90
CA GLU A 95 11.40 -19.31 -9.22
C GLU A 95 10.89 -19.91 -7.91
N GLY A 96 9.57 -20.07 -7.81
CA GLY A 96 8.89 -20.70 -6.67
C GLY A 96 8.86 -22.22 -6.78
#